data_AF-I1PSZ6-F1
#
_entry.id   AF-I1PSZ6-F1
#
_cell.length_a   1.000
_cell.length_b   1.000
_cell.length_c   1.000
_cell.angle_alpha   90.00
_cell.angle_beta   90.00
_cell.angle_gamma   90.00
#
_symmetry.space_group_name_H-M   'P 1'
#
loop_
_entity.id
_entity.type
_entity.pdbx_description
1 polymer ?
#
loop_
_entity_poly.entity_id
_entity_poly.type
_entity_poly.pdbx_seq_one_letter_code
_entity_poly.pdbx_strand_id
1 'polypeptide(L)'
;MQNLGIPPFLPAGPATAPFHSRKTSSPPPPPSPPATNKSPNPARPRRPRRRGTLTLALPAAVMVGAGAGADAGIDRVLWTEAEIAARVSEVAAELAADLRALREPAVVVGVATGAFLFLADLVRRVDAPLAVDLVRAESYGDGTESSGRPRITSDLKVDVAGKHVVVVEDIVDTGNTVSCLIAYLEKKGASSISVCTFLDKPARRTANFQLVGDGKFYRGFECPDSFVVGYGMDYAELYRNLPYVGVLKAEMYKKDTSN
;
A
#
# COMPACT_ATOMS: atom_id res chain seq x y z
N MET A 1 42.94 -35.46 40.59
CA MET A 1 42.72 -34.55 39.44
C MET A 1 43.77 -33.44 39.57
N GLN A 2 44.94 -33.68 38.97
CA GLN A 2 45.48 -32.94 37.82
C GLN A 2 46.14 -31.61 38.22
N ASN A 3 47.46 -31.65 38.39
CA ASN A 3 48.33 -30.48 38.28
C ASN A 3 49.58 -30.92 37.50
N LEU A 4 49.62 -30.60 36.22
CA LEU A 4 50.73 -30.75 35.27
C LEU A 4 50.68 -29.44 34.49
N GLY A 5 51.70 -28.58 34.52
CA GLY A 5 53.05 -28.87 34.04
C GLY A 5 53.29 -27.94 32.86
N ILE A 6 54.11 -26.91 33.06
CA ILE A 6 54.55 -25.95 32.05
C ILE A 6 55.33 -26.69 30.94
N PRO A 7 55.12 -26.34 29.66
CA PRO A 7 56.17 -26.47 28.66
C PRO A 7 56.57 -25.13 27.98
N PRO A 8 57.73 -25.10 27.30
CA PRO A 8 58.64 -23.96 27.29
C PRO A 8 58.58 -23.07 26.04
N PHE A 9 59.25 -21.92 26.17
CA PHE A 9 59.60 -20.96 25.12
C PHE A 9 60.20 -21.62 23.86
N LEU A 10 59.67 -21.25 22.69
CA LEU A 10 60.26 -21.51 21.37
C LEU A 10 61.04 -20.27 20.89
N PRO A 11 62.21 -20.43 20.24
CA PRO A 11 62.99 -19.31 19.72
C PRO A 11 62.52 -18.87 18.32
N ALA A 12 62.74 -17.59 18.03
CA ALA A 12 62.40 -16.90 16.80
C ALA A 12 63.15 -17.46 15.57
N GLY A 13 62.40 -17.74 14.50
CA GLY A 13 62.92 -18.03 13.16
C GLY A 13 63.01 -16.76 12.29
N PRO A 14 63.83 -16.77 11.23
CA PRO A 14 64.27 -15.56 10.53
C PRO A 14 63.22 -14.99 9.57
N ALA A 15 63.27 -13.65 9.42
CA ALA A 15 62.44 -12.85 8.52
C ALA A 15 62.56 -13.29 7.06
N THR A 16 61.43 -13.64 6.44
CA THR A 16 61.30 -13.88 5.01
C THR A 16 60.77 -12.61 4.31
N ALA A 17 61.41 -12.30 3.18
CA ALA A 17 61.21 -11.12 2.34
C ALA A 17 59.78 -11.02 1.75
N PRO A 18 59.32 -9.81 1.36
CA PRO A 18 57.95 -9.61 0.89
C PRO A 18 57.71 -10.24 -0.49
N PHE A 19 56.69 -11.08 -0.56
CA PHE A 19 56.18 -11.69 -1.79
C PHE A 19 55.44 -10.62 -2.60
N HIS A 20 56.01 -10.20 -3.74
CA HIS A 20 55.31 -9.40 -4.74
C HIS A 20 54.19 -10.24 -5.37
N SER A 21 52.94 -9.96 -5.01
CA SER A 21 51.80 -10.48 -5.77
C SER A 21 51.72 -9.75 -7.11
N ARG A 22 51.84 -10.54 -8.18
CA ARG A 22 51.58 -10.08 -9.55
C ARG A 22 50.15 -9.57 -9.63
N LYS A 23 49.99 -8.31 -10.03
CA LYS A 23 48.71 -7.80 -10.56
C LYS A 23 48.34 -8.65 -11.77
N THR A 24 47.28 -9.44 -11.64
CA THR A 24 46.60 -10.05 -12.78
C THR A 24 45.80 -8.94 -13.49
N SER A 25 46.32 -8.45 -14.61
CA SER A 25 45.57 -7.57 -15.50
C SER A 25 44.50 -8.39 -16.21
N SER A 26 43.23 -8.06 -15.97
CA SER A 26 42.10 -8.56 -16.76
C SER A 26 42.25 -8.17 -18.24
N PRO A 27 41.89 -9.04 -19.20
CA PRO A 27 41.93 -8.70 -20.62
C PRO A 27 40.91 -7.59 -20.96
N PRO A 28 41.20 -6.74 -21.96
CA PRO A 28 40.28 -5.69 -22.37
C PRO A 28 38.99 -6.27 -22.99
N PRO A 29 37.85 -5.56 -22.87
CA PRO A 29 36.60 -5.99 -23.47
C PRO A 29 36.68 -6.00 -25.02
N PRO A 30 35.91 -6.86 -25.69
CA PRO A 30 35.87 -6.92 -27.15
C PRO A 30 35.31 -5.61 -27.75
N PRO A 31 35.73 -5.26 -28.98
CA PRO A 31 35.27 -4.05 -29.65
C PRO A 31 33.77 -4.10 -29.93
N SER A 32 33.10 -2.95 -29.78
CA SER A 32 31.68 -2.79 -30.07
C SER A 32 31.39 -3.02 -31.56
N PRO A 33 30.26 -3.66 -31.91
CA PRO A 33 29.88 -3.85 -33.31
C PRO A 33 29.63 -2.51 -34.02
N PRO A 34 29.86 -2.43 -35.34
CA PRO A 34 29.71 -1.19 -36.10
C PRO A 34 28.27 -0.67 -36.06
N ALA A 35 28.13 0.65 -35.95
CA ALA A 35 26.86 1.34 -35.94
C ALA A 35 26.08 1.06 -37.24
N THR A 36 24.95 0.36 -37.11
CA THR A 36 24.01 0.20 -38.22
C THR A 36 23.27 1.52 -38.42
N ASN A 37 23.45 2.09 -39.61
CA ASN A 37 22.75 3.27 -40.08
C ASN A 37 21.23 2.98 -40.10
N LYS A 38 20.48 3.51 -39.12
CA LYS A 38 19.02 3.42 -39.10
C LYS A 38 18.46 4.43 -40.09
N SER A 39 17.99 3.95 -41.24
CA SER A 39 17.06 4.69 -42.09
C SER A 39 15.89 5.26 -41.27
N PRO A 40 15.40 6.47 -41.59
CA PRO A 40 14.32 7.09 -40.83
C PRO A 40 13.03 6.27 -40.97
N ASN A 41 12.45 5.91 -39.82
CA ASN A 41 11.20 5.16 -39.72
C ASN A 41 10.05 6.03 -40.26
N PRO A 42 9.17 5.54 -41.15
CA PRO A 42 8.04 6.34 -41.64
C PRO A 42 7.09 6.70 -40.48
N ALA A 43 6.62 7.94 -40.50
CA ALA A 43 5.77 8.52 -39.48
C ALA A 43 4.52 7.66 -39.23
N ARG A 44 4.36 7.21 -37.99
CA ARG A 44 3.18 6.44 -37.54
C ARG A 44 1.95 7.36 -37.54
N PRO A 45 0.80 6.96 -38.11
CA PRO A 45 -0.37 7.83 -38.13
C PRO A 45 -0.89 8.08 -36.71
N ARG A 46 -1.12 9.36 -36.38
CA ARG A 46 -1.72 9.79 -35.11
C ARG A 46 -3.14 9.23 -35.00
N ARG A 47 -3.38 8.29 -34.08
CA ARG A 47 -4.73 7.85 -33.74
C ARG A 47 -5.53 9.04 -33.17
N PRO A 48 -6.81 9.20 -33.55
CA PRO A 48 -7.64 10.26 -33.00
C PRO A 48 -7.87 10.00 -31.51
N ARG A 49 -7.67 11.05 -30.69
CA ARG A 49 -8.05 11.04 -29.27
C ARG A 49 -9.58 10.88 -29.20
N ARG A 50 -10.06 9.69 -28.85
CA ARG A 50 -11.45 9.53 -28.40
C ARG A 50 -11.60 10.32 -27.10
N ARG A 51 -12.32 11.44 -27.14
CA ARG A 51 -12.96 12.02 -25.96
C ARG A 51 -14.00 11.02 -25.51
N GLY A 52 -13.64 10.13 -24.58
CA GLY A 52 -14.61 9.36 -23.83
C GLY A 52 -15.27 10.31 -22.84
N THR A 53 -16.50 10.71 -23.12
CA THR A 53 -17.37 11.29 -22.09
C THR A 53 -17.67 10.15 -21.13
N LEU A 54 -17.10 10.20 -19.92
CA LEU A 54 -17.45 9.25 -18.86
C LEU A 54 -18.87 9.61 -18.41
N THR A 55 -19.88 8.97 -18.98
CA THR A 55 -21.25 9.09 -18.48
C THR A 55 -21.35 8.16 -17.28
N LEU A 56 -21.20 8.71 -16.07
CA LEU A 56 -21.50 7.98 -14.84
C LEU A 56 -23.02 7.76 -14.82
N ALA A 57 -23.47 6.57 -15.20
CA ALA A 57 -24.86 6.19 -15.01
C ALA A 57 -25.08 5.93 -13.52
N LEU A 58 -25.69 6.88 -12.82
CA LEU A 58 -26.18 6.68 -11.47
C LEU A 58 -27.12 5.46 -11.46
N PRO A 59 -26.99 4.51 -10.52
CA PRO A 59 -27.96 3.43 -10.40
C PRO A 59 -29.36 4.03 -10.21
N ALA A 60 -30.37 3.46 -10.89
CA ALA A 60 -31.73 3.99 -10.91
C ALA A 60 -32.39 4.14 -9.53
N ALA A 61 -31.83 3.49 -8.50
CA ALA A 61 -32.24 3.62 -7.10
C ALA A 61 -31.88 4.99 -6.49
N VAL A 62 -30.98 5.78 -7.10
CA VAL A 62 -30.63 7.15 -6.68
C VAL A 62 -31.33 8.15 -7.61
N MET A 63 -32.63 7.95 -7.86
CA MET A 63 -33.48 8.99 -8.42
C MET A 63 -33.99 9.84 -7.26
N VAL A 64 -33.33 10.99 -7.08
CA VAL A 64 -33.56 11.94 -6.00
C VAL A 64 -35.00 12.47 -6.07
N GLY A 65 -35.89 11.88 -5.28
CA GLY A 65 -37.09 12.55 -4.82
C GLY A 65 -36.68 13.71 -3.91
N ALA A 66 -37.27 14.89 -4.14
CA ALA A 66 -37.00 16.11 -3.39
C ALA A 66 -37.12 15.84 -1.87
N GLY A 67 -35.97 15.76 -1.17
CA GLY A 67 -35.89 15.55 0.28
C GLY A 67 -34.87 14.52 0.78
N ALA A 68 -34.26 13.71 -0.10
CA ALA A 68 -33.26 12.73 0.32
C ALA A 68 -31.88 13.39 0.50
N GLY A 69 -31.45 13.59 1.76
CA GLY A 69 -30.12 14.09 2.10
C GLY A 69 -28.99 13.10 1.72
N ALA A 70 -27.74 13.48 1.97
CA ALA A 70 -26.56 12.64 1.68
C ALA A 70 -26.61 11.24 2.36
N ASP A 71 -27.45 11.07 3.38
CA ASP A 71 -27.63 9.86 4.17
C ASP A 71 -28.66 8.87 3.57
N ALA A 72 -29.19 9.15 2.39
CA ALA A 72 -30.16 8.27 1.73
C ALA A 72 -29.57 6.86 1.54
N GLY A 73 -30.26 5.82 1.99
CA GLY A 73 -29.79 4.42 1.85
C GLY A 73 -28.88 3.92 2.97
N ILE A 74 -28.62 4.71 4.01
CA ILE A 74 -27.95 4.25 5.23
C ILE A 74 -28.97 3.54 6.15
N ASP A 75 -28.62 2.35 6.63
CA ASP A 75 -29.40 1.55 7.59
C ASP A 75 -29.14 2.03 9.03
N ARG A 76 -27.86 2.06 9.42
CA ARG A 76 -27.41 2.50 10.75
C ARG A 76 -25.98 3.03 10.70
N VAL A 77 -25.65 3.93 11.61
CA VAL A 77 -24.28 4.43 11.82
C VAL A 77 -23.51 3.43 12.67
N LEU A 78 -22.27 3.10 12.27
CA LEU A 78 -21.35 2.28 13.07
C LEU A 78 -20.39 3.14 13.89
N TRP A 79 -19.86 4.21 13.28
CA TRP A 79 -18.95 5.15 13.92
C TRP A 79 -19.25 6.57 13.46
N THR A 80 -19.49 7.44 14.42
CA THR A 80 -19.71 8.88 14.22
C THR A 80 -18.40 9.60 13.91
N GLU A 81 -18.48 10.82 13.36
CA GLU A 81 -17.30 11.67 13.09
C GLU A 81 -16.41 11.86 14.33
N ALA A 82 -17.02 12.05 15.51
CA ALA A 82 -16.29 12.23 16.76
C ALA A 82 -15.51 10.95 17.17
N GLU A 83 -16.14 9.78 17.05
CA GLU A 83 -15.48 8.49 17.34
C GLU A 83 -14.34 8.21 16.36
N ILE A 84 -14.55 8.54 15.08
CA ILE A 84 -13.52 8.45 14.05
C ILE A 84 -12.35 9.36 14.40
N ALA A 85 -12.59 10.63 14.67
CA ALA A 85 -11.55 11.60 15.01
C ALA A 85 -10.74 11.18 16.25
N ALA A 86 -11.42 10.63 17.27
CA ALA A 86 -10.77 10.10 18.47
C ALA A 86 -9.86 8.91 18.11
N ARG A 87 -10.39 7.91 17.41
CA ARG A 87 -9.61 6.71 17.07
C ARG A 87 -8.45 6.99 16.14
N VAL A 88 -8.62 7.87 15.15
CA VAL A 88 -7.54 8.29 14.27
C VAL A 88 -6.41 8.95 15.08
N SER A 89 -6.75 9.73 16.11
CA SER A 89 -5.75 10.35 16.98
C SER A 89 -4.97 9.33 17.82
N GLU A 90 -5.64 8.29 18.31
CA GLU A 90 -4.99 7.18 19.02
C GLU A 90 -4.01 6.43 18.11
N VAL A 91 -4.46 6.01 16.93
CA VAL A 91 -3.63 5.30 15.95
C VAL A 91 -2.46 6.18 15.47
N ALA A 92 -2.69 7.48 15.28
CA ALA A 92 -1.63 8.43 14.92
C ALA A 92 -0.56 8.52 16.01
N ALA A 93 -0.94 8.48 17.29
CA ALA A 93 0.00 8.50 18.40
C ALA A 93 0.83 7.22 18.48
N GLU A 94 0.20 6.05 18.28
CA GLU A 94 0.88 4.75 18.18
C GLU A 94 1.90 4.78 17.03
N LEU A 95 1.46 5.19 15.83
CA LEU A 95 2.32 5.27 14.66
C LEU A 95 3.46 6.27 14.86
N ALA A 96 3.19 7.46 15.41
CA ALA A 96 4.22 8.48 15.65
C ALA A 96 5.32 7.99 16.61
N ALA A 97 4.96 7.23 17.64
CA ALA A 97 5.94 6.65 18.55
C ALA A 97 6.92 5.73 17.82
N ASP A 98 6.40 4.87 16.94
CA ASP A 98 7.21 3.95 16.14
C ASP A 98 8.03 4.67 15.07
N LEU A 99 7.46 5.66 14.39
CA LEU A 99 8.18 6.42 13.36
C LEU A 99 9.32 7.27 13.93
N ARG A 100 9.19 7.82 15.15
CA ARG A 100 10.27 8.57 15.81
C ARG A 100 11.46 7.69 16.20
N ALA A 101 11.26 6.38 16.35
CA ALA A 101 12.34 5.45 16.64
C ALA A 101 13.18 5.12 15.40
N LEU A 102 12.71 5.48 14.20
CA LEU A 102 13.43 5.25 12.95
C LEU A 102 14.57 6.25 12.77
N ARG A 103 15.67 5.78 12.18
CA ARG A 103 16.82 6.63 11.84
C ARG A 103 16.54 7.57 10.67
N GLU A 104 15.70 7.15 9.73
CA GLU A 104 15.32 7.92 8.54
C GLU A 104 13.80 8.09 8.47
N PRO A 105 13.30 9.20 7.87
CA PRO A 105 11.86 9.41 7.68
C PRO A 105 11.20 8.27 6.91
N ALA A 106 10.06 7.81 7.40
CA ALA A 106 9.25 6.82 6.71
C ALA A 106 8.53 7.41 5.49
N VAL A 107 8.07 6.53 4.60
CA VAL A 107 7.14 6.89 3.51
C VAL A 107 5.77 6.33 3.82
N VAL A 108 4.78 7.20 3.97
CA VAL A 108 3.37 6.84 4.16
C VAL A 108 2.70 6.81 2.78
N VAL A 109 2.18 5.65 2.40
CA VAL A 109 1.59 5.42 1.08
C VAL A 109 0.11 5.14 1.24
N GLY A 110 -0.75 6.08 0.85
CA GLY A 110 -2.19 5.90 0.86
C GLY A 110 -2.72 5.19 -0.38
N VAL A 111 -3.65 4.25 -0.18
CA VAL A 111 -4.30 3.52 -1.27
C VAL A 111 -5.51 4.31 -1.76
N ALA A 112 -5.37 4.90 -2.95
CA ALA A 112 -6.42 5.66 -3.58
C ALA A 112 -7.46 4.74 -4.25
N THR A 113 -8.74 5.11 -4.30
CA THR A 113 -9.29 6.39 -3.79
C THR A 113 -9.72 6.31 -2.34
N GLY A 114 -10.14 5.13 -1.84
CA GLY A 114 -10.84 4.98 -0.56
C GLY A 114 -10.12 5.57 0.66
N ALA A 115 -8.80 5.35 0.78
CA ALA A 115 -8.04 5.76 1.97
C ALA A 115 -7.77 7.26 2.07
N PHE A 116 -8.16 8.10 1.10
CA PHE A 116 -7.67 9.48 1.04
C PHE A 116 -8.08 10.36 2.23
N LEU A 117 -9.30 10.19 2.77
CA LEU A 117 -9.76 10.93 3.95
C LEU A 117 -9.02 10.46 5.20
N PHE A 118 -8.98 9.14 5.41
CA PHE A 118 -8.23 8.56 6.53
C PHE A 118 -6.75 8.94 6.50
N LEU A 119 -6.10 8.84 5.34
CA LEU A 119 -4.72 9.28 5.14
C LEU A 119 -4.54 10.74 5.57
N ALA A 120 -5.37 11.65 5.04
CA ALA A 120 -5.26 13.08 5.32
C ALA A 120 -5.44 13.39 6.81
N ASP A 121 -6.34 12.68 7.49
CA ASP A 121 -6.57 12.87 8.92
C ASP A 121 -5.50 12.23 9.80
N LEU A 122 -4.98 11.07 9.40
CA LEU A 122 -3.89 10.37 10.07
C LEU A 122 -2.59 11.19 10.00
N VAL A 123 -2.12 11.54 8.81
CA VAL A 123 -0.78 12.15 8.64
C VAL A 123 -0.68 13.54 9.28
N ARG A 124 -1.78 14.29 9.37
CA ARG A 124 -1.80 15.59 10.08
C ARG A 124 -1.66 15.46 11.60
N ARG A 125 -1.91 14.27 12.16
CA ARG A 125 -1.83 13.97 13.59
C ARG A 125 -0.57 13.20 13.97
N VAL A 126 0.14 12.63 13.00
CA VAL A 126 1.41 11.93 13.23
C VAL A 126 2.52 12.94 13.46
N ASP A 127 2.96 13.05 14.72
CA ASP A 127 4.09 13.91 15.13
C ASP A 127 5.44 13.21 14.90
N ALA A 128 5.79 13.02 13.62
CA ALA A 128 7.07 12.45 13.19
C ALA A 128 7.45 12.88 11.75
N PRO A 129 8.75 12.95 11.40
CA PRO A 129 9.17 13.19 10.03
C PRO A 129 8.72 12.06 9.09
N LEU A 130 8.00 12.41 8.03
CA LEU A 130 7.51 11.46 7.03
C LEU A 130 7.35 12.11 5.65
N ALA A 131 7.39 11.29 4.61
CA ALA A 131 6.93 11.64 3.27
C ALA A 131 5.57 10.99 3.01
N VAL A 132 4.74 11.61 2.17
CA VAL A 132 3.42 11.06 1.77
C VAL A 132 3.40 10.84 0.28
N ASP A 133 2.89 9.68 -0.14
CA ASP A 133 2.58 9.38 -1.54
C ASP A 133 1.26 8.61 -1.66
N LEU A 134 0.75 8.49 -2.87
CA LEU A 134 -0.47 7.74 -3.16
C LEU A 134 -0.21 6.69 -4.24
N VAL A 135 -0.83 5.53 -4.06
CA VAL A 135 -0.84 4.44 -5.03
C VAL A 135 -2.27 4.08 -5.37
N ARG A 136 -2.53 3.60 -6.57
CA ARG A 136 -3.83 3.03 -6.95
C ARG A 136 -3.66 1.56 -7.26
N ALA A 137 -4.51 0.74 -6.66
CA ALA A 137 -4.64 -0.67 -6.96
C ALA A 137 -6.07 -0.94 -7.42
N GLU A 138 -6.22 -1.50 -8.62
CA GLU A 138 -7.52 -1.81 -9.19
C GLU A 138 -7.67 -3.33 -9.31
N SER A 139 -8.83 -3.85 -8.91
CA SER A 139 -9.24 -5.22 -9.21
C SER A 139 -9.91 -5.23 -10.59
N TYR A 140 -9.60 -6.22 -11.43
CA TYR A 140 -10.21 -6.34 -12.76
C TYR A 140 -11.73 -6.59 -12.64
N GLY A 141 -12.56 -5.92 -13.45
CA GLY A 141 -14.00 -6.16 -13.45
C GLY A 141 -14.81 -5.43 -14.53
N ASP A 142 -14.77 -5.94 -15.77
CA ASP A 142 -15.80 -5.69 -16.81
C ASP A 142 -16.22 -7.01 -17.52
N GLY A 143 -15.83 -8.18 -17.00
CA GLY A 143 -16.12 -9.50 -17.60
C GLY A 143 -16.17 -10.61 -16.56
N THR A 144 -16.85 -11.71 -16.90
CA THR A 144 -17.39 -12.78 -16.03
C THR A 144 -16.40 -13.59 -15.17
N GLU A 145 -15.12 -13.24 -15.12
CA GLU A 145 -14.16 -13.85 -14.20
C GLU A 145 -13.19 -12.80 -13.66
N SER A 146 -13.38 -12.42 -12.38
CA SER A 146 -12.37 -11.66 -11.65
C SER A 146 -11.17 -12.58 -11.44
N SER A 147 -10.00 -12.25 -11.98
CA SER A 147 -8.74 -12.95 -11.67
C SER A 147 -8.29 -12.76 -10.21
N GLY A 148 -9.05 -12.01 -9.41
CA GLY A 148 -8.92 -11.89 -7.94
C GLY A 148 -7.66 -11.18 -7.45
N ARG A 149 -6.75 -10.78 -8.35
CA ARG A 149 -5.45 -10.17 -8.01
C ARG A 149 -5.45 -8.70 -8.42
N PRO A 150 -5.44 -7.76 -7.45
CA PRO A 150 -5.28 -6.34 -7.74
C PRO A 150 -4.01 -6.06 -8.54
N ARG A 151 -4.06 -5.03 -9.40
CA ARG A 151 -2.89 -4.53 -10.13
C ARG A 151 -2.65 -3.08 -9.73
N ILE A 152 -1.39 -2.72 -9.52
CA ILE A 152 -0.97 -1.33 -9.33
C ILE A 152 -1.09 -0.58 -10.66
N THR A 153 -1.91 0.47 -10.69
CA THR A 153 -2.20 1.26 -11.91
C THR A 153 -1.51 2.62 -11.92
N SER A 154 -0.97 3.08 -10.78
CA SER A 154 -0.11 4.26 -10.68
C SER A 154 1.12 3.95 -9.83
N ASP A 155 2.32 4.21 -10.37
CA ASP A 155 3.59 4.05 -9.64
C ASP A 155 3.77 5.17 -8.60
N LEU A 156 4.66 4.93 -7.64
CA LEU A 156 5.08 5.89 -6.62
C LEU A 156 5.97 6.97 -7.23
N LYS A 157 5.85 8.19 -6.73
CA LYS A 157 6.74 9.32 -7.02
C LYS A 157 7.90 9.37 -6.04
N VAL A 158 7.67 8.95 -4.80
CA VAL A 158 8.69 8.92 -3.73
C VAL A 158 9.45 7.60 -3.81
N ASP A 159 10.78 7.69 -3.80
CA ASP A 159 11.64 6.50 -3.68
C ASP A 159 11.50 5.87 -2.29
N VAL A 160 11.25 4.57 -2.27
CA VAL A 160 11.04 3.74 -1.07
C VAL A 160 12.20 2.79 -0.78
N ALA A 161 13.22 2.74 -1.65
CA ALA A 161 14.35 1.86 -1.46
C ALA A 161 15.07 2.12 -0.12
N GLY A 162 15.27 1.07 0.67
CA GLY A 162 15.89 1.12 2.00
C GLY A 162 15.04 1.74 3.10
N LYS A 163 13.82 2.22 2.80
CA LYS A 163 12.97 2.95 3.76
C LYS A 163 11.92 2.06 4.41
N HIS A 164 11.50 2.46 5.60
CA HIS A 164 10.25 1.98 6.20
C HIS A 164 9.06 2.57 5.45
N VAL A 165 8.14 1.71 5.03
CA VAL A 165 6.92 2.12 4.34
C VAL A 165 5.69 1.78 5.19
N VAL A 166 4.76 2.72 5.31
CA VAL A 166 3.47 2.51 5.96
C VAL A 166 2.39 2.57 4.90
N VAL A 167 1.78 1.42 4.58
CA VAL A 167 0.63 1.35 3.68
C VAL A 167 -0.62 1.76 4.44
N VAL A 168 -1.34 2.77 3.95
CA VAL A 168 -2.57 3.28 4.55
C VAL A 168 -3.78 2.88 3.69
N GLU A 169 -4.65 2.06 4.25
CA GLU A 169 -5.88 1.55 3.62
C GLU A 169 -7.13 2.04 4.37
N ASP A 170 -8.25 2.21 3.66
CA ASP A 170 -9.55 2.48 4.29
C ASP A 170 -10.14 1.20 4.89
N ILE A 171 -10.07 0.09 4.17
CA ILE A 171 -10.59 -1.19 4.62
C ILE A 171 -9.72 -2.35 4.16
N VAL A 172 -9.33 -3.19 5.12
CA VAL A 172 -8.71 -4.47 4.82
C VAL A 172 -9.73 -5.59 5.05
N ASP A 173 -10.17 -6.14 3.93
CA ASP A 173 -11.20 -7.18 3.85
C ASP A 173 -10.57 -8.56 3.57
N THR A 174 -10.61 -9.04 2.33
CA THR A 174 -9.94 -10.30 1.93
C THR A 174 -8.42 -10.25 2.14
N GLY A 175 -7.81 -9.06 2.04
CA GLY A 175 -6.37 -8.84 2.14
C GLY A 175 -5.58 -8.92 0.84
N ASN A 176 -6.25 -9.14 -0.29
CA ASN A 176 -5.58 -9.27 -1.58
C ASN A 176 -4.85 -7.97 -1.99
N THR A 177 -5.44 -6.80 -1.71
CA THR A 177 -4.82 -5.49 -2.01
C THR A 177 -3.55 -5.28 -1.20
N VAL A 178 -3.63 -5.48 0.12
CA VAL A 178 -2.46 -5.41 1.02
C VAL A 178 -1.37 -6.38 0.59
N SER A 179 -1.73 -7.64 0.29
CA SER A 179 -0.76 -8.64 -0.21
C SER A 179 -0.07 -8.20 -1.51
N CYS A 180 -0.83 -7.63 -2.45
CA CYS A 180 -0.29 -7.09 -3.69
C CYS A 180 0.68 -5.93 -3.44
N LEU A 181 0.30 -5.00 -2.55
CA LEU A 181 1.09 -3.83 -2.22
C LEU A 181 2.39 -4.18 -1.50
N ILE A 182 2.34 -5.12 -0.55
CA ILE A 182 3.55 -5.62 0.13
C ILE A 182 4.53 -6.17 -0.91
N ALA A 183 4.09 -7.11 -1.75
CA ALA A 183 4.95 -7.70 -2.78
C ALA A 183 5.48 -6.68 -3.79
N TYR A 184 4.72 -5.62 -4.06
CA TYR A 184 5.14 -4.51 -4.92
C TYR A 184 6.22 -3.64 -4.26
N LEU A 185 6.04 -3.27 -2.99
CA LEU A 185 6.96 -2.44 -2.23
C LEU A 185 8.28 -3.16 -1.90
N GLU A 186 8.22 -4.46 -1.62
CA GLU A 186 9.42 -5.29 -1.47
C GLU A 186 10.28 -5.27 -2.74
N LYS A 187 9.65 -5.40 -3.91
CA LYS A 187 10.35 -5.31 -5.20
C LYS A 187 10.93 -3.93 -5.48
N LYS A 188 10.36 -2.87 -4.90
CA LYS A 188 10.89 -1.51 -4.93
C LYS A 188 12.01 -1.28 -3.88
N GLY A 189 12.30 -2.28 -3.05
CA GLY A 189 13.42 -2.27 -2.12
C GLY A 189 13.10 -1.69 -0.75
N ALA A 190 11.83 -1.60 -0.34
CA ALA A 190 11.47 -1.20 1.03
C ALA A 190 12.17 -2.10 2.06
N SER A 191 12.68 -1.51 3.14
CA SER A 191 13.40 -2.26 4.19
C SER A 191 12.46 -2.94 5.19
N SER A 192 11.32 -2.31 5.44
CA SER A 192 10.21 -2.87 6.22
C SER A 192 8.89 -2.23 5.82
N ILE A 193 7.80 -2.96 6.01
CA ILE A 193 6.47 -2.54 5.55
C ILE A 193 5.46 -2.76 6.67
N SER A 194 4.94 -1.66 7.19
CA SER A 194 3.76 -1.62 8.06
C SER A 194 2.48 -1.43 7.25
N VAL A 195 1.36 -1.87 7.82
CA VAL A 195 0.01 -1.62 7.29
C VAL A 195 -0.78 -0.91 8.36
N CYS A 196 -1.39 0.23 8.01
CA CYS A 196 -2.32 0.95 8.85
C CYS A 196 -3.66 1.00 8.13
N THR A 197 -4.64 0.26 8.65
CA THR A 197 -5.99 0.25 8.09
C THR A 197 -6.96 0.98 8.98
N PHE A 198 -7.89 1.72 8.39
CA PHE A 198 -8.98 2.31 9.14
C PHE A 198 -9.98 1.25 9.61
N LEU A 199 -10.46 0.38 8.73
CA LEU A 199 -11.30 -0.78 9.09
C LEU A 199 -10.58 -2.11 8.80
N ASP A 200 -10.71 -3.08 9.69
CA ASP A 200 -10.25 -4.46 9.46
C ASP A 200 -11.40 -5.45 9.62
N LYS A 201 -11.57 -6.34 8.65
CA LYS A 201 -12.57 -7.43 8.67
C LYS A 201 -11.86 -8.78 8.77
N PRO A 202 -11.34 -9.16 9.95
CA PRO A 202 -10.60 -10.41 10.09
C PRO A 202 -11.42 -11.65 9.71
N ALA A 203 -12.74 -11.63 9.96
CA ALA A 203 -13.65 -12.70 9.58
C ALA A 203 -13.73 -12.97 8.07
N ARG A 204 -13.34 -12.01 7.22
CA ARG A 204 -13.34 -12.12 5.74
C ARG A 204 -11.96 -12.37 5.16
N ARG A 205 -10.94 -12.54 6.01
CA ARG A 205 -9.56 -12.74 5.60
C ARG A 205 -9.41 -14.02 4.79
N THR A 206 -8.92 -13.91 3.56
CA THR A 206 -8.56 -15.06 2.71
C THR A 206 -7.12 -15.01 2.24
N ALA A 207 -6.54 -13.82 2.12
CA ALA A 207 -5.14 -13.65 1.76
C ALA A 207 -4.24 -13.89 2.98
N ASN A 208 -3.23 -14.74 2.79
CA ASN A 208 -2.14 -14.89 3.74
C ASN A 208 -1.01 -13.92 3.35
N PHE A 209 -0.98 -12.74 3.96
CA PHE A 209 0.11 -11.79 3.80
C PHE A 209 0.89 -11.70 5.11
N GLN A 210 2.20 -11.51 4.98
CA GLN A 210 3.11 -11.30 6.10
C GLN A 210 3.66 -9.88 6.00
N LEU A 211 3.84 -9.23 7.14
CA LEU A 211 4.54 -7.96 7.20
C LEU A 211 6.04 -8.19 7.00
N VAL A 212 6.71 -7.17 6.49
CA VAL A 212 8.11 -7.25 6.07
C VAL A 212 9.00 -6.53 7.07
N GLY A 213 10.08 -7.17 7.48
CA GLY A 213 11.02 -6.64 8.49
C GLY A 213 10.31 -6.32 9.81
N ASP A 214 10.58 -5.15 10.37
CA ASP A 214 9.96 -4.66 11.61
C ASP A 214 8.56 -4.04 11.40
N GLY A 215 7.89 -4.42 10.32
CA GLY A 215 6.55 -3.94 9.99
C GLY A 215 5.50 -4.30 11.04
N LYS A 216 4.54 -3.40 11.28
CA LYS A 216 3.40 -3.61 12.19
C LYS A 216 2.05 -3.48 11.47
N PHE A 217 1.02 -4.09 12.05
CA PHE A 217 -0.37 -3.95 11.59
C PHE A 217 -1.13 -3.05 12.57
N TYR A 218 -1.39 -1.80 12.18
CA TYR A 218 -2.20 -0.85 12.94
C TYR A 218 -3.65 -0.93 12.46
N ARG A 219 -4.58 -1.05 13.41
CA ARG A 219 -6.02 -1.16 13.15
C ARG A 219 -6.73 0.03 13.76
N GLY A 220 -7.51 0.77 12.96
CA GLY A 220 -8.49 1.74 13.46
C GLY A 220 -9.61 1.02 14.20
N PHE A 221 -10.51 0.38 13.46
CA PHE A 221 -11.62 -0.37 14.01
C PHE A 221 -11.66 -1.80 13.46
N GLU A 222 -12.11 -2.73 14.30
CA GLU A 222 -12.57 -4.02 13.80
C GLU A 222 -14.01 -3.87 13.32
N CYS A 223 -14.25 -4.24 12.06
CA CYS A 223 -15.53 -4.07 11.41
C CYS A 223 -16.27 -5.41 11.31
N PRO A 224 -17.57 -5.48 11.67
CA PRO A 224 -18.37 -6.66 11.40
C PRO A 224 -18.50 -6.91 9.90
N ASP A 225 -18.93 -8.12 9.52
CA ASP A 225 -19.25 -8.42 8.13
C ASP A 225 -20.54 -7.70 7.71
N SER A 226 -20.38 -6.46 7.28
CA SER A 226 -21.45 -5.57 6.81
C SER A 226 -20.95 -4.75 5.63
N PHE A 227 -21.84 -4.41 4.69
CA PHE A 227 -21.50 -3.49 3.61
C PHE A 227 -21.49 -2.08 4.18
N VAL A 228 -20.32 -1.43 4.22
CA VAL A 228 -20.12 -0.12 4.86
C VAL A 228 -19.73 0.93 3.83
N VAL A 229 -20.19 2.16 4.05
CA VAL A 229 -19.89 3.34 3.24
C VAL A 229 -19.64 4.54 4.14
N GLY A 230 -19.10 5.62 3.56
CA GLY A 230 -18.76 6.83 4.31
C GLY A 230 -17.29 6.90 4.67
N TYR A 231 -16.83 8.10 5.00
CA TYR A 231 -15.43 8.38 5.37
C TYR A 231 -14.41 7.77 4.39
N GLY A 232 -14.66 7.98 3.09
CA GLY A 232 -13.82 7.52 1.99
C GLY A 232 -14.30 6.24 1.31
N MET A 233 -15.01 5.37 2.03
CA MET A 233 -15.61 4.14 1.47
C MET A 233 -16.87 4.46 0.66
N ASP A 234 -17.11 3.70 -0.40
CA ASP A 234 -18.16 4.00 -1.38
C ASP A 234 -19.11 2.85 -1.71
N TYR A 235 -20.21 3.25 -2.33
CA TYR A 235 -21.00 2.39 -3.20
C TYR A 235 -21.27 3.14 -4.51
N ALA A 236 -20.79 2.59 -5.63
CA ALA A 236 -20.89 3.19 -6.96
C ALA A 236 -20.35 4.64 -7.01
N GLU A 237 -19.19 4.87 -6.38
CA GLU A 237 -18.52 6.18 -6.24
C GLU A 237 -19.27 7.23 -5.39
N LEU A 238 -20.38 6.86 -4.76
CA LEU A 238 -21.14 7.72 -3.85
C LEU A 238 -20.79 7.44 -2.38
N TYR A 239 -21.27 8.30 -1.48
CA TYR A 239 -21.15 8.21 -0.02
C TYR A 239 -19.76 8.48 0.57
N ARG A 240 -18.68 8.53 -0.22
CA ARG A 240 -17.31 8.81 0.28
C ARG A 240 -17.23 10.05 1.19
N ASN A 241 -18.07 11.05 0.94
CA ASN A 241 -18.10 12.33 1.63
C ASN A 241 -18.89 12.34 2.96
N LEU A 242 -19.52 11.24 3.36
CA LEU A 242 -20.15 11.18 4.68
C LEU A 242 -19.07 11.28 5.77
N PRO A 243 -19.27 12.10 6.81
CA PRO A 243 -18.27 12.31 7.87
C PRO A 243 -18.23 11.16 8.90
N TYR A 244 -19.09 10.16 8.72
CA TYR A 244 -19.25 8.99 9.57
C TYR A 244 -19.21 7.72 8.70
N VAL A 245 -19.15 6.56 9.35
CA VAL A 245 -19.29 5.26 8.67
C VAL A 245 -20.65 4.66 8.98
N GLY A 246 -21.38 4.28 7.92
CA GLY A 246 -22.68 3.66 8.02
C GLY A 246 -22.75 2.31 7.32
N VAL A 247 -23.68 1.47 7.74
CA VAL A 247 -24.08 0.26 7.01
C VAL A 247 -25.05 0.67 5.90
N LEU A 248 -24.77 0.25 4.67
CA LEU A 248 -25.68 0.46 3.54
C LEU A 248 -26.87 -0.51 3.64
N LYS A 249 -28.08 -0.04 3.36
CA LYS A 249 -29.27 -0.91 3.33
C LYS A 249 -29.12 -2.03 2.30
N ALA A 250 -29.53 -3.23 2.68
CA ALA A 250 -29.40 -4.43 1.84
C ALA A 250 -30.09 -4.30 0.47
N GLU A 251 -31.25 -3.64 0.44
CA GLU A 251 -32.03 -3.36 -0.78
C GLU A 251 -31.25 -2.55 -1.85
N MET A 252 -30.20 -1.84 -1.44
CA MET A 252 -29.38 -1.04 -2.36
C MET A 252 -28.46 -1.91 -3.23
N TYR A 253 -28.01 -3.07 -2.74
CA TYR A 253 -26.96 -3.86 -3.38
C TYR A 253 -27.30 -5.34 -3.58
N LYS A 254 -28.35 -5.84 -2.93
CA LYS A 254 -28.92 -7.15 -3.24
C LYS A 254 -30.02 -6.93 -4.27
N LYS A 255 -29.84 -7.47 -5.48
CA LYS A 255 -30.96 -7.56 -6.44
C LYS A 255 -31.99 -8.53 -5.89
N ASP A 256 -33.27 -8.20 -6.01
CA ASP A 256 -34.35 -9.15 -5.74
C ASP A 256 -34.16 -10.37 -6.64
N THR A 257 -33.88 -11.53 -6.04
CA THR A 257 -33.76 -12.81 -6.75
C THR A 257 -35.12 -13.43 -7.05
N SER A 258 -36.22 -12.68 -6.90
CA SER A 258 -37.56 -13.12 -7.22
C SER A 258 -37.90 -12.80 -8.68
N ASN A 259 -37.55 -13.72 -9.58
CA ASN A 259 -38.29 -13.92 -10.84
C ASN A 259 -38.21 -15.38 -11.26
#